data_AF-A0A379VSL0-F1
#
_entry.id   AF-A0A379VSL0-F1
#
_cell.length_a   1.000
_cell.length_b   1.000
_cell.length_c   1.000
_cell.angle_alpha   90.00
_cell.angle_beta   90.00
_cell.angle_gamma   90.00
#
_symmetry.space_group_name_H-M   'P 1'
#
loop_
_entity.id
_entity.type
_entity.pdbx_description
1 polymer ?
#
loop_
_entity_poly.entity_id
_entity_poly.type
_entity_poly.pdbx_seq_one_letter_code
_entity_poly.pdbx_strand_id
1 'polypeptide(L)'
;MIYWIFPVAPDSHPHPLWRAKLGWMLAHYRQQVQPDVLVICNALASRSQTSAAARHLLEWVNATQPQHESALPGVVWAITPQDARFATQQNLDEAVQQLMGKPGVHWGTLQALDKHSMQRLVEWLSQATSAPQRQARLQALREQLRGRVRDLLPMFDDARLPVETVIRRLQAQAARHGDLLAGLLPPVQNFEALLRTRQSREEQVSGLFNDAIDLFADEPTRASASEGHETGYQAHKMWINHLRQWAHCRDNAQRLGLEPQMLNAVAEILITASYRLGLPQQLQKTMQREEVSGAQLHAIIGNFIAWLGYANIEEAQRPASRVQKGAAIFAATPRSTMLRLTKLDEQPVHAASRYVYDWLVALYTLANENAGYRHPQDVTDVDRAQLIALIA
;
A
#
# COMPACT_ATOMS: atom_id res chain seq x y z
N MET A 1 -1.06 -29.13 19.38
CA MET A 1 0.00 -28.72 20.31
C MET A 1 1.25 -29.47 19.88
N ILE A 2 2.14 -28.82 19.13
CA ILE A 2 3.41 -29.42 18.69
C ILE A 2 4.47 -28.41 19.10
N TYR A 3 5.30 -28.75 20.08
CA TYR A 3 6.48 -27.98 20.40
C TYR A 3 7.50 -28.20 19.30
N TRP A 4 7.96 -27.12 18.69
CA TRP A 4 9.05 -27.18 17.73
C TRP A 4 10.32 -26.69 18.41
N ILE A 5 11.21 -27.64 18.72
CA ILE A 5 12.60 -27.34 19.03
C ILE A 5 13.24 -27.02 17.70
N PHE A 6 13.66 -25.78 17.48
CA PHE A 6 14.43 -25.41 16.30
C PHE A 6 15.80 -26.11 16.38
N PRO A 7 16.11 -27.12 15.55
CA PRO A 7 17.46 -27.62 15.51
C PRO A 7 18.30 -26.61 14.72
N VAL A 8 19.45 -26.25 15.26
CA VAL A 8 20.44 -25.46 14.53
C VAL A 8 20.79 -26.18 13.23
N ALA A 9 20.58 -25.52 12.09
CA ALA A 9 21.06 -26.02 10.82
C ALA A 9 22.57 -25.71 10.72
N PRO A 10 23.48 -26.70 10.71
CA PRO A 10 24.90 -26.44 10.52
C PRO A 10 25.15 -25.84 9.13
N ASP A 11 26.19 -25.02 9.01
CA ASP A 11 26.57 -24.35 7.76
C ASP A 11 26.92 -25.33 6.63
N SER A 12 27.36 -26.54 6.98
CA SER A 12 27.69 -27.64 6.06
C SER A 12 27.02 -28.95 6.53
N HIS A 13 25.70 -29.08 6.34
CA HIS A 13 25.06 -30.39 6.44
C HIS A 13 25.25 -31.15 5.11
N PRO A 14 25.61 -32.45 5.11
CA PRO A 14 25.80 -33.24 3.90
C PRO A 14 24.52 -33.38 3.03
N HIS A 15 23.36 -33.01 3.56
CA HIS A 15 22.08 -33.10 2.86
C HIS A 15 21.43 -31.71 2.65
N PRO A 16 21.45 -31.14 1.43
CA PRO A 16 20.84 -29.83 1.16
C PRO A 16 19.32 -29.82 1.35
N LEU A 17 18.66 -30.96 1.11
CA LEU A 17 17.21 -31.12 1.36
C LEU A 17 16.84 -30.95 2.83
N TRP A 18 17.73 -31.30 3.75
CA TRP A 18 17.52 -31.11 5.18
C TRP A 18 17.48 -29.62 5.54
N ARG A 19 18.40 -28.81 4.98
CA ARG A 19 18.42 -27.35 5.18
C ARG A 19 17.18 -26.69 4.58
N ALA A 20 16.82 -27.08 3.36
CA ALA A 20 15.60 -26.59 2.69
C ALA A 20 14.35 -26.92 3.51
N LYS A 21 14.26 -28.14 4.05
CA LYS A 21 13.17 -28.56 4.93
C LYS A 21 13.10 -27.66 6.17
N LEU A 22 14.21 -27.46 6.90
CA LEU A 22 14.20 -26.63 8.12
C LEU A 22 13.73 -25.19 7.87
N GLY A 23 14.21 -24.56 6.79
CA GLY A 23 13.75 -23.22 6.40
C GLY A 23 12.27 -23.20 6.02
N TRP A 24 11.81 -24.22 5.29
CA TRP A 24 10.41 -24.33 4.87
C TRP A 24 9.47 -24.58 6.05
N MET A 25 9.87 -25.37 7.05
CA MET A 25 8.97 -25.77 8.15
C MET A 25 8.49 -24.58 8.97
N LEU A 26 9.37 -23.64 9.33
CA LEU A 26 8.94 -22.44 10.06
C LEU A 26 7.96 -21.60 9.24
N ALA A 27 8.23 -21.45 7.94
CA ALA A 27 7.36 -20.71 7.03
C ALA A 27 6.00 -21.40 6.84
N HIS A 28 5.98 -22.73 6.75
CA HIS A 28 4.76 -23.52 6.64
C HIS A 28 3.90 -23.41 7.91
N TYR A 29 4.51 -23.57 9.09
CA TYR A 29 3.79 -23.43 10.36
C TYR A 29 3.29 -22.00 10.60
N ARG A 30 4.07 -21.00 10.18
CA ARG A 30 3.65 -19.59 10.19
C ARG A 30 2.33 -19.38 9.45
N GLN A 31 2.17 -19.97 8.26
CA GLN A 31 0.94 -19.86 7.47
C GLN A 31 -0.27 -20.51 8.15
N GLN A 32 -0.04 -21.52 9.00
CA GLN A 32 -1.08 -22.19 9.77
C GLN A 32 -1.32 -21.55 11.15
N VAL A 33 -0.65 -20.43 11.46
CA VAL A 33 -0.73 -19.73 12.76
C VAL A 33 -0.36 -20.67 13.92
N GLN A 34 0.58 -21.57 13.66
CA GLN A 34 1.10 -22.55 14.60
C GLN A 34 2.63 -22.53 14.60
N PRO A 35 3.29 -23.14 15.61
CA PRO A 35 2.73 -23.53 16.91
C PRO A 35 2.26 -22.33 17.75
N ASP A 36 1.65 -22.58 18.91
CA ASP A 36 1.25 -21.51 19.84
C ASP A 36 2.50 -20.84 20.46
N VAL A 37 3.53 -21.66 20.72
CA VAL A 37 4.79 -21.27 21.35
C VAL A 37 5.95 -21.92 20.59
N LEU A 38 7.02 -21.16 20.38
CA LEU A 38 8.29 -21.63 19.83
C LEU A 38 9.35 -21.69 20.93
N VAL A 39 9.98 -22.86 21.10
CA VAL A 39 11.07 -23.06 22.07
C VAL A 39 12.38 -23.23 21.31
N ILE A 40 13.35 -22.37 21.58
CA ILE A 40 14.63 -22.32 20.88
C ILE A 40 15.71 -22.71 21.88
N CYS A 41 16.45 -23.78 21.61
CA CYS A 41 17.61 -24.14 22.43
C CYS A 41 18.87 -23.44 21.93
N ASN A 42 19.06 -23.41 20.61
CA ASN A 42 20.10 -22.64 19.93
C ASN A 42 19.50 -22.16 18.60
N ALA A 43 19.62 -20.88 18.27
CA ALA A 43 19.11 -20.31 17.01
C ALA A 43 20.16 -20.37 15.90
N LEU A 44 21.44 -20.30 16.25
CA LEU A 44 22.55 -20.16 15.30
C LEU A 44 23.62 -21.24 15.45
N ALA A 45 24.17 -21.69 14.31
CA ALA A 45 25.45 -22.41 14.26
C ALA A 45 26.63 -21.44 14.08
N SER A 46 26.38 -20.31 13.43
CA SER A 46 27.41 -19.38 12.96
C SER A 46 26.86 -17.96 12.91
N ARG A 47 27.73 -16.97 13.11
CA ARG A 47 27.35 -15.55 13.11
C ARG A 47 26.83 -15.07 11.76
N SER A 48 27.21 -15.72 10.65
CA SER A 48 26.72 -15.38 9.31
C SER A 48 25.19 -15.52 9.17
N GLN A 49 24.57 -16.37 9.97
CA GLN A 49 23.14 -16.69 9.91
C GLN A 49 22.26 -15.69 10.69
N THR A 50 22.87 -14.79 11.48
CA THR A 50 22.17 -13.89 12.42
C THR A 50 21.01 -13.13 11.79
N SER A 51 21.27 -12.43 10.67
CA SER A 51 20.25 -11.61 10.01
C SER A 51 19.09 -12.46 9.46
N ALA A 52 19.40 -13.60 8.84
CA ALA A 52 18.39 -14.48 8.28
C ALA A 52 17.51 -15.10 9.38
N ALA A 53 18.13 -15.59 10.47
CA ALA A 53 17.41 -16.17 11.60
C ALA A 53 16.51 -15.14 12.30
N ALA A 54 17.05 -13.96 12.60
CA ALA A 54 16.28 -12.87 13.21
C ALA A 54 15.08 -12.47 12.36
N ARG A 55 15.27 -12.33 11.04
CA ARG A 55 14.18 -12.01 10.11
C ARG A 55 13.08 -13.08 10.15
N HIS A 56 13.44 -14.36 10.05
CA HIS A 56 12.46 -15.45 10.04
C HIS A 56 11.71 -15.59 11.37
N LEU A 57 12.40 -15.40 12.51
CA LEU A 57 11.75 -15.40 13.82
C LEU A 57 10.80 -14.20 13.96
N LEU A 58 11.20 -13.01 13.52
CA LEU A 58 10.36 -11.83 13.57
C LEU A 58 9.13 -11.95 12.65
N GLU A 59 9.31 -12.49 11.44
CA GLU A 59 8.21 -12.81 10.52
C GLU A 59 7.23 -13.80 11.15
N TRP A 60 7.74 -14.81 11.86
CA TRP A 60 6.91 -15.77 12.57
C TRP A 60 6.16 -15.11 13.72
N VAL A 61 6.84 -14.38 14.62
CA VAL A 61 6.23 -13.68 15.76
C VAL A 61 5.13 -12.73 15.29
N ASN A 62 5.41 -11.91 14.28
CA ASN A 62 4.44 -10.94 13.77
C ASN A 62 3.20 -11.59 13.12
N ALA A 63 3.32 -12.83 12.66
CA ALA A 63 2.22 -13.57 12.06
C ALA A 63 1.45 -14.44 13.06
N THR A 64 2.10 -14.90 14.13
CA THR A 64 1.50 -15.87 15.08
C THR A 64 1.23 -15.30 16.46
N GLN A 65 1.75 -14.12 16.82
CA GLN A 65 1.56 -13.53 18.14
C GLN A 65 0.86 -12.17 18.02
N PRO A 66 -0.03 -11.82 18.98
CA PRO A 66 -0.63 -10.50 19.01
C PRO A 66 0.43 -9.43 19.29
N GLN A 67 0.20 -8.21 18.82
CA GLN A 67 1.15 -7.09 18.97
C GLN A 67 1.16 -6.44 20.37
N HIS A 68 0.31 -6.91 21.29
CA HIS A 68 0.25 -6.41 22.67
C HIS A 68 1.17 -7.19 23.59
N GLU A 69 1.61 -6.54 24.68
CA GLU A 69 2.42 -7.20 25.71
C GLU A 69 1.64 -8.36 26.34
N SER A 70 2.20 -9.56 26.23
CA SER A 70 1.69 -10.77 26.86
C SER A 70 2.61 -11.15 28.01
N ALA A 71 2.02 -11.55 29.14
CA ALA A 71 2.80 -12.08 30.27
C ALA A 71 3.59 -13.36 29.90
N LEU A 72 3.17 -14.07 28.85
CA LEU A 72 3.82 -15.27 28.34
C LEU A 72 4.24 -15.03 26.88
N PRO A 73 5.53 -14.82 26.59
CA PRO A 73 5.99 -14.58 25.23
C PRO A 73 5.84 -15.84 24.37
N GLY A 74 5.49 -15.65 23.10
CA GLY A 74 5.32 -16.76 22.14
C GLY A 74 6.63 -17.40 21.67
N VAL A 75 7.78 -16.76 21.92
CA VAL A 75 9.12 -17.32 21.65
C VAL A 75 9.90 -17.36 22.95
N VAL A 76 10.53 -18.50 23.24
CA VAL A 76 11.37 -18.64 24.43
C VAL A 76 12.67 -19.35 24.11
N TRP A 77 13.77 -18.80 24.60
CA TRP A 77 15.07 -19.47 24.63
C TRP A 77 15.16 -20.39 25.85
N ALA A 78 15.32 -21.69 25.61
CA ALA A 78 15.54 -22.68 26.65
C ALA A 78 17.05 -22.94 26.80
N ILE A 79 17.61 -22.49 27.92
CA ILE A 79 19.01 -22.68 28.29
C ILE A 79 19.18 -24.09 28.84
N THR A 80 19.82 -24.96 28.06
CA THR A 80 20.04 -26.37 28.41
C THR A 80 21.52 -26.65 28.70
N PRO A 81 21.90 -27.75 29.38
CA PRO A 81 23.31 -28.10 29.57
C PRO A 81 24.07 -28.34 28.25
N GLN A 82 23.36 -28.65 27.16
CA GLN A 82 23.92 -28.87 25.82
C GLN A 82 24.01 -27.60 24.98
N ASP A 83 23.74 -26.44 25.58
CA ASP A 83 23.76 -25.17 24.88
C ASP A 83 25.17 -24.81 24.41
N ALA A 84 25.27 -24.19 23.22
CA ALA A 84 26.54 -23.81 22.62
C ALA A 84 27.35 -22.90 23.56
N ARG A 85 26.69 -22.08 24.38
CA ARG A 85 27.36 -21.20 25.35
C ARG A 85 28.27 -21.95 26.33
N PHE A 86 27.93 -23.19 26.70
CA PHE A 86 28.71 -24.00 27.62
C PHE A 86 29.81 -24.78 26.90
N ALA A 87 29.56 -25.20 25.67
CA ALA A 87 30.50 -25.97 24.87
C ALA A 87 31.59 -25.11 24.21
N THR A 88 31.23 -23.92 23.70
CA THR A 88 32.12 -23.05 22.91
C THR A 88 32.50 -21.74 23.62
N GLN A 89 31.93 -21.49 24.81
CA GLN A 89 32.06 -20.21 25.53
C GLN A 89 31.57 -18.98 24.75
N GLN A 90 30.78 -19.17 23.69
CA GLN A 90 30.23 -18.08 22.88
C GLN A 90 28.70 -18.09 22.91
N ASN A 91 28.09 -16.94 23.22
CA ASN A 91 26.65 -16.74 23.07
C ASN A 91 26.35 -16.21 21.66
N LEU A 92 26.16 -17.12 20.70
CA LEU A 92 25.86 -16.74 19.31
C LEU A 92 24.48 -16.10 19.18
N ASP A 93 23.52 -16.57 19.96
CA ASP A 93 22.10 -16.16 19.88
C ASP A 93 21.83 -14.75 20.41
N GLU A 94 22.76 -14.15 21.16
CA GLU A 94 22.62 -12.81 21.72
C GLU A 94 22.29 -11.76 20.65
N ALA A 95 22.94 -11.85 19.49
CA ALA A 95 22.70 -10.91 18.39
C ALA A 95 21.29 -11.06 17.80
N VAL A 96 20.75 -12.28 17.76
CA VAL A 96 19.36 -12.52 17.31
C VAL A 96 18.37 -11.99 18.34
N GLN A 97 18.62 -12.24 19.63
CA GLN A 97 17.81 -11.74 20.74
C GLN A 97 17.73 -10.21 20.73
N GLN A 98 18.86 -9.51 20.49
CA GLN A 98 18.89 -8.05 20.36
C GLN A 98 18.09 -7.56 19.16
N LEU A 99 18.17 -8.22 18.00
CA LEU A 99 17.40 -7.88 16.80
C LEU A 99 15.90 -8.13 16.96
N MET A 100 15.50 -9.09 17.81
CA MET A 100 14.10 -9.35 18.13
C MET A 100 13.51 -8.34 19.14
N GLY A 101 14.32 -7.45 19.70
CA GLY A 101 13.87 -6.39 20.60
C GLY A 101 13.90 -6.80 22.07
N LYS A 102 13.03 -6.18 22.88
CA LYS A 102 13.09 -6.27 24.35
C LYS A 102 12.62 -7.65 24.86
N PRO A 103 13.33 -8.24 25.83
CA PRO A 103 12.86 -9.45 26.51
C PRO A 103 11.55 -9.17 27.27
N GLY A 104 10.68 -10.16 27.32
CA GLY A 104 9.34 -10.07 27.93
C GLY A 104 8.24 -9.57 26.97
N VAL A 105 8.60 -8.94 25.86
CA VAL A 105 7.62 -8.47 24.85
C VAL A 105 7.47 -9.49 23.73
N HIS A 106 8.56 -9.76 23.01
CA HIS A 106 8.55 -10.67 21.85
C HIS A 106 9.16 -12.03 22.14
N TRP A 107 10.03 -12.10 23.15
CA TRP A 107 10.72 -13.33 23.52
C TRP A 107 11.07 -13.37 25.01
N GLY A 108 11.31 -14.57 25.55
CA GLY A 108 11.79 -14.77 26.93
C GLY A 108 12.91 -15.81 27.03
N THR A 109 13.46 -15.98 28.23
CA THR A 109 14.45 -17.03 28.53
C THR A 109 14.01 -17.88 29.70
N LEU A 110 14.13 -19.20 29.55
CA LEU A 110 13.93 -20.18 30.61
C LEU A 110 15.18 -21.03 30.76
N GLN A 111 15.51 -21.40 31.99
CA GLN A 111 16.63 -22.30 32.27
C GLN A 111 16.10 -23.72 32.50
N ALA A 112 16.86 -24.70 32.03
CA ALA A 112 16.58 -26.13 32.14
C ALA A 112 17.87 -26.88 32.52
N LEU A 113 18.59 -26.37 33.51
CA LEU A 113 19.92 -26.83 33.94
C LEU A 113 19.85 -27.88 35.05
N ASP A 114 18.83 -27.81 35.89
CA ASP A 114 18.59 -28.68 37.04
C ASP A 114 17.10 -29.09 37.13
N LYS A 115 16.77 -30.02 38.06
CA LYS A 115 15.41 -30.55 38.24
C LYS A 115 14.36 -29.46 38.53
N HIS A 116 14.69 -28.45 39.33
CA HIS A 116 13.78 -27.36 39.68
C HIS A 116 13.56 -26.44 38.47
N SER A 117 14.62 -26.08 37.75
CA SER A 117 14.53 -25.25 36.55
C SER A 117 13.73 -25.96 35.44
N MET A 118 13.90 -27.28 35.29
CA MET A 118 13.11 -28.11 34.38
C MET A 118 11.63 -28.14 34.76
N GLN A 119 11.31 -28.24 36.06
CA GLN A 119 9.92 -28.16 36.54
C GLN A 119 9.28 -26.81 36.18
N ARG A 120 10.00 -25.69 36.38
CA ARG A 120 9.52 -24.36 35.96
C ARG A 120 9.28 -24.27 34.46
N LEU A 121 10.16 -24.86 33.63
CA LEU A 121 9.98 -24.88 32.18
C LEU A 121 8.71 -25.65 31.79
N VAL A 122 8.47 -26.82 32.41
CA VAL A 122 7.26 -27.62 32.17
C VAL A 122 6.00 -26.89 32.63
N GLU A 123 6.04 -26.26 33.80
CA GLU A 123 4.93 -25.46 34.33
C GLU A 123 4.60 -24.28 33.39
N TRP A 124 5.63 -23.56 32.95
CA TRP A 124 5.48 -22.46 32.00
C TRP A 124 4.90 -22.93 30.66
N LEU A 125 5.41 -24.04 30.10
CA LEU A 125 4.89 -24.58 28.84
C LEU A 125 3.45 -25.06 28.98
N SER A 126 3.10 -25.68 30.11
CA SER A 126 1.73 -26.10 30.41
C SER A 126 0.78 -24.89 30.44
N GLN A 127 1.20 -23.79 31.07
CA GLN A 127 0.42 -22.56 31.09
C GLN A 127 0.31 -21.92 29.69
N ALA A 128 1.43 -21.75 28.99
CA ALA A 128 1.51 -21.07 27.70
C ALA A 128 0.78 -21.83 26.57
N THR A 129 0.66 -23.15 26.69
CA THR A 129 -0.08 -23.98 25.72
C THR A 129 -1.49 -24.36 26.16
N SER A 130 -1.93 -23.84 27.31
CA SER A 130 -3.29 -24.11 27.82
C SER A 130 -4.36 -23.68 26.81
N ALA A 131 -5.47 -24.42 26.76
CA ALA A 131 -6.62 -24.11 25.93
C ALA A 131 -7.12 -22.64 26.05
N PRO A 132 -7.26 -22.05 27.26
CA PRO A 132 -7.67 -20.65 27.37
C PRO A 132 -6.65 -19.68 26.78
N GLN A 133 -5.34 -19.89 26.98
CA GLN A 133 -4.31 -19.03 26.38
C GLN A 133 -4.34 -19.11 24.86
N ARG A 134 -4.50 -20.32 24.31
CA ARG A 134 -4.65 -20.52 22.87
C ARG A 134 -5.87 -19.79 22.30
N GLN A 135 -7.02 -19.88 22.98
CA GLN A 135 -8.24 -19.19 22.57
C GLN A 135 -8.07 -17.67 22.62
N ALA A 136 -7.50 -17.13 23.70
CA ALA A 136 -7.21 -15.70 23.83
C ALA A 136 -6.27 -15.19 22.72
N ARG A 137 -5.18 -15.92 22.44
CA ARG A 137 -4.25 -15.62 21.33
C ARG A 137 -4.98 -15.55 19.98
N LEU A 138 -5.77 -16.56 19.65
CA LEU A 138 -6.49 -16.62 18.38
C LEU A 138 -7.56 -15.52 18.26
N GLN A 139 -8.25 -15.19 19.36
CA GLN A 139 -9.20 -14.07 19.39
C GLN A 139 -8.49 -12.73 19.14
N ALA A 140 -7.37 -12.48 19.80
CA ALA A 140 -6.58 -11.26 19.62
C ALA A 140 -6.07 -11.12 18.17
N LEU A 141 -5.57 -12.21 17.57
CA LEU A 141 -5.15 -12.22 16.17
C LEU A 141 -6.31 -11.95 15.20
N ARG A 142 -7.48 -12.54 15.45
CA ARG A 142 -8.69 -12.28 14.64
C ARG A 142 -9.11 -10.83 14.72
N GLU A 143 -9.10 -10.22 15.90
CA GLU A 143 -9.45 -8.82 16.08
C GLU A 143 -8.45 -7.89 15.37
N GLN A 144 -7.15 -8.18 15.49
CA GLN A 144 -6.10 -7.43 14.79
C GLN A 144 -6.25 -7.52 13.27
N LEU A 145 -6.56 -8.70 12.73
CA LEU A 145 -6.81 -8.88 11.29
C LEU A 145 -8.08 -8.14 10.85
N ARG A 146 -9.16 -8.21 11.63
CA ARG A 146 -10.40 -7.46 11.36
C ARG A 146 -10.17 -5.95 11.36
N GLY A 147 -9.45 -5.43 12.34
CA GLY A 147 -9.06 -4.02 12.40
C GLY A 147 -8.26 -3.60 11.17
N ARG A 148 -7.26 -4.40 10.79
CA ARG A 148 -6.45 -4.12 9.59
C ARG A 148 -7.25 -4.20 8.29
N VAL A 149 -8.20 -5.13 8.18
CA VAL A 149 -9.13 -5.20 7.04
C VAL A 149 -10.03 -3.97 7.01
N ARG A 150 -10.55 -3.52 8.16
CA ARG A 150 -11.34 -2.28 8.28
C ARG A 150 -10.53 -1.05 7.85
N ASP A 151 -9.28 -0.95 8.27
CA ASP A 151 -8.38 0.16 7.88
C ASP A 151 -8.08 0.19 6.38
N LEU A 152 -8.01 -0.98 5.73
CA LEU A 152 -7.80 -1.11 4.29
C LEU A 152 -9.08 -0.90 3.47
N LEU A 153 -10.24 -0.96 4.13
CA LEU A 153 -11.56 -0.77 3.52
C LEU A 153 -12.27 0.48 4.11
N PRO A 154 -11.66 1.68 4.06
CA PRO A 154 -12.28 2.91 4.57
C PRO A 154 -13.43 3.41 3.69
N MET A 155 -13.63 2.80 2.51
CA MET A 155 -14.69 3.16 1.56
C MET A 155 -16.11 2.82 2.06
N PHE A 156 -16.25 2.13 3.19
CA PHE A 156 -17.53 1.67 3.73
C PHE A 156 -18.12 2.54 4.85
N ASP A 157 -17.44 3.61 5.26
CA ASP A 157 -18.04 4.60 6.16
C ASP A 157 -18.89 5.58 5.34
N ASP A 158 -20.22 5.50 5.52
CA ASP A 158 -21.20 6.30 4.76
C ASP A 158 -21.21 7.80 5.12
N ALA A 159 -20.46 8.23 6.13
CA ALA A 159 -20.36 9.63 6.52
C ALA A 159 -19.39 10.41 5.61
N ARG A 160 -19.76 10.57 4.34
CA ARG A 160 -19.05 11.48 3.43
C ARG A 160 -19.12 12.90 3.98
N LEU A 161 -17.96 13.55 4.11
CA LEU A 161 -17.90 14.97 4.49
C LEU A 161 -18.66 15.81 3.44
N PRO A 162 -19.48 16.80 3.86
CA PRO A 162 -20.07 17.75 2.93
C PRO A 162 -18.99 18.44 2.10
N VAL A 163 -19.17 18.49 0.78
CA VAL A 163 -18.17 19.06 -0.13
C VAL A 163 -17.87 20.52 0.20
N GLU A 164 -18.88 21.29 0.66
CA GLU A 164 -18.71 22.67 1.09
C GLU A 164 -17.69 22.81 2.21
N THR A 165 -17.66 21.84 3.14
CA THR A 165 -16.70 21.81 4.25
C THR A 165 -15.29 21.56 3.73
N VAL A 166 -15.14 20.63 2.79
CA VAL A 166 -13.85 20.33 2.14
C VAL A 166 -13.32 21.57 1.42
N ILE A 167 -14.15 22.22 0.60
CA ILE A 167 -13.77 23.41 -0.17
C ILE A 167 -13.41 24.57 0.74
N ARG A 168 -14.18 24.85 1.80
CA ARG A 168 -13.85 25.92 2.77
C ARG A 168 -12.51 25.67 3.47
N ARG A 169 -12.21 24.43 3.81
CA ARG A 169 -10.94 24.06 4.46
C ARG A 169 -9.76 24.17 3.50
N LEU A 170 -9.92 23.71 2.27
CA LEU A 170 -8.92 23.92 1.22
C LEU A 170 -8.70 25.41 0.92
N GLN A 171 -9.76 26.21 0.92
CA GLN A 171 -9.68 27.66 0.76
C GLN A 171 -8.88 28.32 1.88
N ALA A 172 -9.06 27.89 3.13
CA ALA A 172 -8.28 28.37 4.27
C ALA A 172 -6.79 27.98 4.17
N GLN A 173 -6.48 26.88 3.49
CA GLN A 173 -5.11 26.41 3.22
C GLN A 173 -4.62 26.73 1.80
N ALA A 174 -5.17 27.76 1.13
CA ALA A 174 -4.85 28.09 -0.26
C ALA A 174 -3.34 28.31 -0.52
N ALA A 175 -2.59 28.76 0.48
CA ALA A 175 -1.13 28.91 0.38
C ALA A 175 -0.40 27.58 0.14
N ARG A 176 -0.98 26.44 0.56
CA ARG A 176 -0.43 25.08 0.39
C ARG A 176 -1.00 24.36 -0.83
N HIS A 177 -1.69 25.08 -1.72
CA HIS A 177 -2.32 24.48 -2.90
C HIS A 177 -1.28 23.84 -3.85
N GLY A 178 -0.11 24.45 -4.01
CA GLY A 178 0.98 23.86 -4.80
C GLY A 178 1.43 22.50 -4.26
N ASP A 179 1.56 22.38 -2.93
CA ASP A 179 1.94 21.12 -2.26
C ASP A 179 0.85 20.05 -2.42
N LEU A 180 -0.42 20.45 -2.38
CA LEU A 180 -1.55 19.57 -2.67
C LEU A 180 -1.44 19.00 -4.09
N LEU A 181 -1.29 19.86 -5.11
CA LEU A 181 -1.19 19.42 -6.50
C LEU A 181 0.04 18.53 -6.74
N ALA A 182 1.17 18.86 -6.13
CA ALA A 182 2.39 18.06 -6.21
C ALA A 182 2.21 16.66 -5.60
N GLY A 183 1.44 16.53 -4.52
CA GLY A 183 1.17 15.24 -3.88
C GLY A 183 0.17 14.35 -4.63
N LEU A 184 -0.77 14.95 -5.37
CA LEU A 184 -1.78 14.22 -6.16
C LEU A 184 -1.19 13.47 -7.37
N LEU A 185 0.02 13.82 -7.80
CA LEU A 185 0.68 13.24 -8.96
C LEU A 185 1.91 12.42 -8.52
N PRO A 186 1.96 11.11 -8.81
CA PRO A 186 3.12 10.29 -8.50
C PRO A 186 4.33 10.68 -9.34
N PRO A 187 5.56 10.39 -8.84
CA PRO A 187 6.78 10.65 -9.59
C PRO A 187 6.79 9.96 -10.97
N VAL A 188 7.37 10.62 -11.98
CA VAL A 188 7.43 10.12 -13.36
C VAL A 188 8.08 8.74 -13.48
N GLN A 189 9.04 8.41 -12.58
CA GLN A 189 9.74 7.13 -12.59
C GLN A 189 8.78 5.94 -12.37
N ASN A 190 7.65 6.15 -11.69
CA ASN A 190 6.66 5.10 -11.48
C ASN A 190 6.01 4.68 -12.82
N PHE A 191 5.74 5.65 -13.70
CA PHE A 191 5.23 5.37 -15.04
C PHE A 191 6.29 4.75 -15.94
N GLU A 192 7.55 5.16 -15.83
CA GLU A 192 8.65 4.53 -16.56
C GLU A 192 8.85 3.07 -16.13
N ALA A 193 8.80 2.78 -14.83
CA ALA A 193 8.89 1.41 -14.32
C ALA A 193 7.75 0.51 -14.83
N LEU A 194 6.53 1.06 -14.91
CA LEU A 194 5.38 0.36 -15.49
C LEU A 194 5.63 0.01 -16.96
N LEU A 195 6.16 0.95 -17.74
CA LEU A 195 6.48 0.71 -19.16
C LEU A 195 7.63 -0.27 -19.35
N ARG A 196 8.69 -0.20 -18.53
CA ARG A 196 9.82 -1.16 -18.59
C ARG A 196 9.36 -2.59 -18.29
N THR A 197 8.46 -2.76 -17.32
CA THR A 197 7.91 -4.09 -16.98
C THR A 197 7.16 -4.70 -18.16
N ARG A 198 6.45 -3.86 -18.93
CA ARG A 198 5.79 -4.28 -20.17
C ARG A 198 6.80 -4.69 -21.24
N GLN A 199 7.80 -3.86 -21.53
CA GLN A 199 8.82 -4.14 -22.55
C GLN A 199 9.53 -5.47 -22.26
N SER A 200 9.95 -5.67 -21.00
CA SER A 200 10.59 -6.90 -20.57
C SER A 200 9.71 -8.15 -20.76
N ARG A 201 8.40 -8.03 -20.53
CA ARG A 201 7.44 -9.13 -20.75
C ARG A 201 7.19 -9.40 -22.23
N GLU A 202 7.06 -8.35 -23.06
CA GLU A 202 6.88 -8.48 -24.51
C GLU A 202 8.11 -9.12 -25.18
N GLU A 203 9.33 -8.74 -24.77
CA GLU A 203 10.59 -9.36 -25.24
C GLU A 203 10.70 -10.83 -24.81
N GLN A 204 10.36 -11.17 -23.56
CA GLN A 204 10.40 -12.55 -23.06
C GLN A 204 9.36 -13.46 -23.74
N VAL A 205 8.18 -12.94 -24.08
CA VAL A 205 7.13 -13.69 -24.78
C VAL A 205 7.45 -13.83 -26.27
N SER A 206 8.06 -12.81 -26.90
CA SER A 206 8.51 -12.90 -28.29
C SER A 206 9.63 -13.91 -28.49
N GLY A 207 10.41 -14.22 -27.45
CA GLY A 207 11.42 -15.29 -27.44
C GLY A 207 10.88 -16.71 -27.25
N LEU A 208 9.57 -16.92 -27.06
CA LEU A 208 8.94 -18.22 -26.79
C LEU A 208 8.18 -18.83 -27.98
N PHE A 209 7.99 -18.10 -29.09
CA PHE A 209 7.36 -18.61 -30.30
C PHE A 209 8.40 -19.12 -31.30
N ASN A 210 8.68 -20.42 -31.22
CA ASN A 210 9.44 -21.18 -32.22
C ASN A 210 8.64 -22.46 -32.57
N ASP A 211 8.35 -22.67 -33.85
CA ASP A 211 7.83 -23.84 -34.57
C ASP A 211 6.66 -24.72 -34.05
N ALA A 212 6.05 -24.47 -32.89
CA ALA A 212 4.87 -25.22 -32.43
C ALA A 212 3.51 -24.61 -32.87
N ILE A 213 3.51 -23.84 -33.95
CA ILE A 213 2.27 -23.40 -34.62
C ILE A 213 1.77 -24.58 -35.45
N ASP A 214 0.66 -25.19 -35.05
CA ASP A 214 0.00 -26.20 -35.88
C ASP A 214 -0.71 -25.51 -37.05
N LEU A 215 -0.13 -25.64 -38.25
CA LEU A 215 -0.57 -25.02 -39.50
C LEU A 215 -1.87 -25.61 -40.07
N PHE A 216 -2.41 -26.68 -39.46
CA PHE A 216 -3.57 -27.43 -39.97
C PHE A 216 -4.73 -27.51 -38.98
N ALA A 217 -4.72 -26.72 -37.91
CA ALA A 217 -5.86 -26.62 -37.01
C ALA A 217 -7.02 -25.82 -37.67
N ASP A 218 -8.18 -26.47 -37.85
CA ASP A 218 -9.38 -25.89 -38.49
C ASP A 218 -10.08 -24.79 -37.67
N GLU A 219 -9.63 -24.52 -36.45
CA GLU A 219 -10.03 -23.33 -35.71
C GLU A 219 -8.82 -22.41 -35.51
N PRO A 220 -8.94 -21.11 -35.86
CA PRO A 220 -7.86 -20.17 -35.57
C PRO A 220 -7.64 -20.17 -34.06
N THR A 221 -6.47 -20.64 -33.66
CA THR A 221 -5.94 -20.44 -32.31
C THR A 221 -6.10 -18.96 -32.02
N ARG A 222 -7.02 -18.62 -31.12
CA ARG A 222 -7.13 -17.25 -30.62
C ARG A 222 -5.78 -16.94 -30.00
N ALA A 223 -4.97 -16.14 -30.72
CA ALA A 223 -3.88 -15.43 -30.09
C ALA A 223 -4.44 -14.85 -28.79
N SER A 224 -3.73 -15.04 -27.68
CA SER A 224 -4.07 -14.37 -26.43
C SER A 224 -3.95 -12.86 -26.65
N ALA A 225 -5.01 -12.28 -27.22
CA ALA A 225 -5.22 -10.86 -27.21
C ALA A 225 -5.30 -10.44 -25.74
N SER A 226 -4.81 -9.24 -25.44
CA SER A 226 -5.22 -8.42 -24.29
C SER A 226 -4.24 -8.22 -23.11
N GLU A 227 -2.93 -8.08 -23.33
CA GLU A 227 -2.08 -7.46 -22.29
C GLU A 227 -1.53 -6.08 -22.68
N GLY A 228 -1.14 -5.88 -23.94
CA GLY A 228 -0.85 -4.53 -24.47
C GLY A 228 -2.06 -3.59 -24.52
N HIS A 229 -3.28 -4.14 -24.43
CA HIS A 229 -4.55 -3.41 -24.54
C HIS A 229 -5.02 -2.76 -23.24
N GLU A 230 -4.36 -3.01 -22.11
CA GLU A 230 -4.79 -2.50 -20.79
C GLU A 230 -3.73 -1.64 -20.09
N THR A 231 -2.58 -1.35 -20.71
CA THR A 231 -1.50 -0.59 -20.06
C THR A 231 -1.94 0.79 -19.58
N GLY A 232 -2.84 1.47 -20.32
CA GLY A 232 -3.43 2.73 -19.90
C GLY A 232 -4.34 2.60 -18.68
N TYR A 233 -5.10 1.50 -18.61
CA TYR A 233 -5.88 1.14 -17.41
C TYR A 233 -4.96 0.79 -16.23
N GLN A 234 -3.83 0.12 -16.46
CA GLN A 234 -2.84 -0.14 -15.41
C GLN A 234 -2.18 1.15 -14.90
N ALA A 235 -1.88 2.11 -15.78
CA ALA A 235 -1.36 3.42 -15.40
C ALA A 235 -2.37 4.21 -14.56
N HIS A 236 -3.65 4.17 -14.94
CA HIS A 236 -4.73 4.76 -14.16
C HIS A 236 -4.88 4.10 -12.79
N LYS A 237 -4.88 2.76 -12.73
CA LYS A 237 -4.92 1.98 -11.48
C LYS A 237 -3.73 2.30 -10.57
N MET A 238 -2.54 2.43 -11.13
CA MET A 238 -1.33 2.83 -10.40
C MET A 238 -1.49 4.22 -9.79
N TRP A 239 -2.05 5.17 -10.54
CA TRP A 239 -2.34 6.51 -10.02
C TRP A 239 -3.43 6.51 -8.94
N ILE A 240 -4.50 5.73 -9.08
CA ILE A 240 -5.52 5.57 -8.02
C ILE A 240 -4.89 5.02 -6.74
N ASN A 241 -4.05 3.99 -6.86
CA ASN A 241 -3.37 3.40 -5.70
C ASN A 241 -2.46 4.42 -5.01
N HIS A 242 -1.73 5.22 -5.80
CA HIS A 242 -0.95 6.34 -5.27
C HIS A 242 -1.84 7.35 -4.53
N LEU A 243 -2.93 7.82 -5.15
CA LEU A 243 -3.84 8.79 -4.52
C LEU A 243 -4.39 8.29 -3.19
N ARG A 244 -4.83 7.02 -3.15
CA ARG A 244 -5.34 6.40 -1.93
C ARG A 244 -4.23 6.33 -0.88
N GLN A 245 -3.08 5.74 -1.18
CA GLN A 245 -1.98 5.64 -0.22
C GLN A 245 -1.53 7.02 0.30
N TRP A 246 -1.41 7.98 -0.60
CA TRP A 246 -0.99 9.34 -0.28
C TRP A 246 -2.00 10.06 0.62
N ALA A 247 -3.31 9.95 0.32
CA ALA A 247 -4.36 10.57 1.11
C ALA A 247 -4.56 9.94 2.50
N HIS A 248 -4.31 8.63 2.63
CA HIS A 248 -4.40 7.90 3.90
C HIS A 248 -3.21 8.16 4.83
N CYS A 249 -2.09 8.64 4.29
CA CYS A 249 -0.91 8.96 5.08
C CYS A 249 -1.16 10.21 5.93
N ARG A 250 -1.24 10.03 7.26
CA ARG A 250 -1.51 11.12 8.22
C ARG A 250 -0.50 12.26 8.14
N ASP A 251 0.77 11.94 7.86
CA ASP A 251 1.84 12.93 7.75
C ASP A 251 1.61 13.88 6.57
N ASN A 252 1.05 13.39 5.46
CA ASN A 252 0.72 14.21 4.30
C ASN A 252 -0.40 15.20 4.63
N ALA A 253 -1.45 14.74 5.32
CA ALA A 253 -2.54 15.61 5.77
C ALA A 253 -2.03 16.70 6.73
N GLN A 254 -1.18 16.35 7.70
CA GLN A 254 -0.55 17.30 8.61
C GLN A 254 0.30 18.35 7.88
N ARG A 255 1.11 17.93 6.89
CA ARG A 255 1.91 18.84 6.04
C ARG A 255 1.06 19.81 5.23
N LEU A 256 -0.19 19.45 4.92
CA LEU A 256 -1.14 20.34 4.23
C LEU A 256 -2.00 21.17 5.19
N GLY A 257 -1.90 20.95 6.50
CA GLY A 257 -2.77 21.61 7.48
C GLY A 257 -4.23 21.16 7.36
N LEU A 258 -4.45 19.93 6.91
CA LEU A 258 -5.76 19.31 6.67
C LEU A 258 -5.95 18.10 7.58
N GLU A 259 -7.22 17.73 7.80
CA GLU A 259 -7.56 16.46 8.44
C GLU A 259 -7.48 15.31 7.41
N PRO A 260 -7.10 14.08 7.81
CA PRO A 260 -7.00 12.95 6.89
C PRO A 260 -8.30 12.67 6.11
N GLN A 261 -9.46 12.85 6.77
CA GLN A 261 -10.77 12.67 6.13
C GLN A 261 -11.00 13.67 4.98
N MET A 262 -10.52 14.91 5.11
CA MET A 262 -10.64 15.92 4.05
C MET A 262 -9.77 15.56 2.85
N LEU A 263 -8.54 15.07 3.09
CA LEU A 263 -7.64 14.67 2.02
C LEU A 263 -8.18 13.45 1.26
N ASN A 264 -8.75 12.49 1.99
CA ASN A 264 -9.47 11.36 1.40
C ASN A 264 -10.66 11.81 0.55
N ALA A 265 -11.46 12.77 1.02
CA ALA A 265 -12.58 13.31 0.24
C ALA A 265 -12.13 13.92 -1.10
N VAL A 266 -11.01 14.66 -1.11
CA VAL A 266 -10.42 15.20 -2.35
C VAL A 266 -10.00 14.07 -3.29
N ALA A 267 -9.30 13.06 -2.78
CA ALA A 267 -8.88 11.91 -3.59
C ALA A 267 -10.09 11.19 -4.20
N GLU A 268 -11.15 10.95 -3.44
CA GLU A 268 -12.37 10.29 -3.93
C GLU A 268 -13.13 11.09 -4.99
N ILE A 269 -13.18 12.43 -4.86
CA ILE A 269 -13.75 13.30 -5.91
C ILE A 269 -12.97 13.12 -7.22
N LEU A 270 -11.63 13.12 -7.16
CA LEU A 270 -10.76 12.98 -8.33
C LEU A 270 -10.84 11.58 -8.95
N ILE A 271 -10.86 10.53 -8.12
CA ILE A 271 -10.99 9.14 -8.57
C ILE A 271 -12.33 8.97 -9.31
N THR A 272 -13.43 9.41 -8.70
CA THR A 272 -14.77 9.33 -9.31
C THR A 272 -14.82 10.10 -10.63
N ALA A 273 -14.31 11.34 -10.63
CA ALA A 273 -14.25 12.17 -11.83
C ALA A 273 -13.40 11.54 -12.93
N SER A 274 -12.29 10.88 -12.59
CA SER A 274 -11.41 10.27 -13.58
C SER A 274 -12.08 9.14 -14.35
N TYR A 275 -12.94 8.36 -13.69
CA TYR A 275 -13.76 7.35 -14.35
C TYR A 275 -14.87 7.99 -15.19
N ARG A 276 -15.62 8.93 -14.62
CA ARG A 276 -16.73 9.63 -15.31
C ARG A 276 -16.27 10.34 -16.58
N LEU A 277 -15.10 10.97 -16.53
CA LEU A 277 -14.51 11.72 -17.65
C LEU A 277 -13.65 10.86 -18.58
N GLY A 278 -13.56 9.55 -18.33
CA GLY A 278 -12.90 8.61 -19.23
C GLY A 278 -11.37 8.75 -19.29
N LEU A 279 -10.72 9.13 -18.19
CA LEU A 279 -9.26 9.20 -18.09
C LEU A 279 -8.57 7.86 -18.45
N PRO A 280 -9.06 6.67 -18.02
CA PRO A 280 -8.47 5.40 -18.43
C PRO A 280 -8.41 5.23 -19.95
N GLN A 281 -9.49 5.60 -20.65
CA GLN A 281 -9.59 5.51 -22.11
C GLN A 281 -8.64 6.50 -22.79
N GLN A 282 -8.45 7.69 -22.23
CA GLN A 282 -7.48 8.67 -22.73
C GLN A 282 -6.04 8.15 -22.60
N LEU A 283 -5.69 7.57 -21.45
CA LEU A 283 -4.39 6.95 -21.23
C LEU A 283 -4.19 5.77 -22.17
N GLN A 284 -5.21 4.92 -22.35
CA GLN A 284 -5.14 3.77 -23.25
C GLN A 284 -4.97 4.17 -24.72
N LYS A 285 -5.69 5.20 -25.20
CA LYS A 285 -5.52 5.75 -26.55
C LYS A 285 -4.11 6.28 -26.78
N THR A 286 -3.50 6.87 -25.76
CA THR A 286 -2.12 7.36 -25.86
C THR A 286 -1.14 6.20 -25.95
N MET A 287 -1.37 5.13 -25.17
CA MET A 287 -0.56 3.90 -25.17
C MET A 287 -0.57 3.11 -26.49
N GLN A 288 -1.51 3.38 -27.39
CA GLN A 288 -1.59 2.74 -28.71
C GLN A 288 -0.65 3.38 -29.75
N ARG A 289 0.05 4.47 -29.41
CA ARG A 289 1.03 5.13 -30.28
C ARG A 289 2.41 4.45 -30.16
N GLU A 290 3.24 4.52 -31.19
CA GLU A 290 4.53 3.80 -31.26
C GLU A 290 5.61 4.36 -30.31
N GLU A 291 5.54 5.64 -29.92
CA GLU A 291 6.54 6.30 -29.06
C GLU A 291 5.92 6.90 -27.79
N VAL A 292 5.61 6.05 -26.81
CA VAL A 292 5.02 6.52 -25.55
C VAL A 292 6.02 6.45 -24.41
N SER A 293 6.18 7.59 -23.73
CA SER A 293 7.04 7.73 -22.57
C SER A 293 6.24 7.87 -21.28
N GLY A 294 6.87 7.52 -20.15
CA GLY A 294 6.28 7.74 -18.83
C GLY A 294 5.92 9.20 -18.58
N ALA A 295 6.69 10.13 -19.16
CA ALA A 295 6.43 11.56 -19.12
C ALA A 295 5.11 11.96 -19.81
N GLN A 296 4.71 11.28 -20.90
CA GLN A 296 3.42 11.55 -21.57
C GLN A 296 2.24 11.12 -20.69
N LEU A 297 2.30 9.93 -20.09
CA LEU A 297 1.27 9.46 -19.14
C LEU A 297 1.17 10.39 -17.93
N HIS A 298 2.32 10.78 -17.39
CA HIS A 298 2.42 11.74 -16.29
C HIS A 298 1.81 13.11 -16.67
N ALA A 299 2.06 13.61 -17.88
CA ALA A 299 1.50 14.87 -18.36
C ALA A 299 -0.02 14.81 -18.54
N ILE A 300 -0.58 13.69 -19.02
CA ILE A 300 -2.04 13.52 -19.15
C ILE A 300 -2.71 13.59 -17.78
N ILE A 301 -2.18 12.87 -16.79
CA ILE A 301 -2.73 12.87 -15.42
C ILE A 301 -2.51 14.25 -14.77
N GLY A 302 -1.34 14.86 -14.96
CA GLY A 302 -1.05 16.22 -14.48
C GLY A 302 -2.01 17.26 -15.07
N ASN A 303 -2.32 17.17 -16.37
CA ASN A 303 -3.28 18.05 -17.03
C ASN A 303 -4.71 17.82 -16.51
N PHE A 304 -5.08 16.56 -16.26
CA PHE A 304 -6.35 16.23 -15.61
C PHE A 304 -6.45 16.85 -14.22
N ILE A 305 -5.40 16.76 -13.39
CA ILE A 305 -5.37 17.34 -12.04
C ILE A 305 -5.40 18.87 -12.08
N ALA A 306 -4.67 19.49 -13.01
CA ALA A 306 -4.57 20.95 -13.13
C ALA A 306 -5.91 21.60 -13.53
N TRP A 307 -6.65 20.97 -14.44
CA TRP A 307 -7.87 21.55 -15.00
C TRP A 307 -9.16 20.85 -14.62
N LEU A 308 -9.07 19.72 -13.90
CA LEU A 308 -10.22 18.93 -13.43
C LEU A 308 -11.20 18.55 -14.54
N GLY A 309 -10.69 18.34 -15.76
CA GLY A 309 -11.50 18.02 -16.94
C GLY A 309 -11.98 19.23 -17.76
N TYR A 310 -11.85 20.45 -17.26
CA TYR A 310 -12.31 21.67 -17.95
C TYR A 310 -11.36 22.19 -19.05
N ALA A 311 -10.18 21.59 -19.22
CA ALA A 311 -9.19 22.00 -20.23
C ALA A 311 -9.78 22.02 -21.65
N ASN A 312 -10.58 21.01 -21.98
CA ASN A 312 -11.14 20.80 -23.32
C ASN A 312 -12.61 21.25 -23.44
N ILE A 313 -13.17 21.87 -22.40
CA ILE A 313 -14.54 22.39 -22.39
C ILE A 313 -14.50 23.84 -22.87
N GLU A 314 -15.44 24.25 -23.73
CA GLU A 314 -15.53 25.64 -24.18
C GLU A 314 -15.77 26.61 -23.02
N GLU A 315 -15.17 27.80 -23.07
CA GLU A 315 -15.22 28.77 -21.97
C GLU A 315 -16.66 29.13 -21.55
N ALA A 316 -17.58 29.22 -22.51
CA ALA A 316 -18.99 29.53 -22.26
C ALA A 316 -19.74 28.43 -21.47
N GLN A 317 -19.25 27.19 -21.49
CA GLN A 317 -19.85 26.04 -20.80
C GLN A 317 -19.20 25.78 -19.44
N ARG A 318 -18.07 26.45 -19.15
CA ARG A 318 -17.38 26.30 -17.88
C ARG A 318 -18.12 27.04 -16.76
N PRO A 319 -18.01 26.56 -15.51
CA PRO A 319 -18.53 27.26 -14.34
C PRO A 319 -18.05 28.71 -14.25
N ALA A 320 -18.89 29.60 -13.72
CA ALA A 320 -18.51 30.99 -13.49
C ALA A 320 -17.42 31.11 -12.42
N SER A 321 -16.38 31.91 -12.68
CA SER A 321 -15.35 32.24 -11.68
C SER A 321 -15.97 33.07 -10.56
N ARG A 322 -15.58 32.77 -9.31
CA ARG A 322 -15.97 33.57 -8.14
C ARG A 322 -15.03 34.75 -7.88
N VAL A 323 -13.86 34.77 -8.52
CA VAL A 323 -12.86 35.84 -8.37
C VAL A 323 -12.95 36.82 -9.54
N GLN A 324 -13.06 36.33 -10.78
CA GLN A 324 -13.30 37.19 -11.93
C GLN A 324 -14.78 37.24 -12.27
N LYS A 325 -15.47 38.29 -11.78
CA LYS A 325 -16.90 38.51 -12.08
C LYS A 325 -17.11 38.61 -13.59
N GLY A 326 -18.05 37.82 -14.10
CA GLY A 326 -18.43 37.81 -15.52
C GLY A 326 -17.54 36.96 -16.44
N ALA A 327 -16.55 36.25 -15.89
CA ALA A 327 -15.74 35.29 -16.64
C ALA A 327 -15.93 33.86 -16.11
N ALA A 328 -15.62 32.87 -16.95
CA ALA A 328 -15.61 31.48 -16.52
C ALA A 328 -14.31 31.10 -15.79
N ILE A 329 -14.33 29.99 -15.05
CA ILE A 329 -13.12 29.42 -14.46
C ILE A 329 -12.09 29.13 -15.56
N PHE A 330 -10.81 29.37 -15.26
CA PHE A 330 -9.72 29.09 -16.19
C PHE A 330 -9.81 29.88 -17.52
N ALA A 331 -10.61 30.96 -17.57
CA ALA A 331 -10.64 31.86 -18.70
C ALA A 331 -9.26 32.49 -18.95
N ALA A 332 -8.89 32.63 -20.21
CA ALA A 332 -7.64 33.28 -20.57
C ALA A 332 -7.69 34.74 -20.10
N THR A 333 -6.60 35.22 -19.50
CA THR A 333 -6.52 36.65 -19.21
C THR A 333 -6.45 37.38 -20.56
N PRO A 334 -7.32 38.37 -20.83
CA PRO A 334 -7.27 39.10 -22.08
C PRO A 334 -5.86 39.67 -22.23
N ARG A 335 -5.18 39.29 -23.32
CA ARG A 335 -3.85 39.82 -23.62
C ARG A 335 -4.01 41.33 -23.73
N SER A 336 -3.37 42.07 -22.82
CA SER A 336 -3.20 43.50 -23.00
C SER A 336 -2.50 43.66 -24.35
N THR A 337 -3.18 44.27 -25.32
CA THR A 337 -2.59 44.62 -26.61
C THR A 337 -1.28 45.34 -26.33
N MET A 338 -0.19 44.97 -27.01
CA MET A 338 1.18 45.42 -26.74
C MET A 338 1.34 46.96 -26.85
N LEU A 339 0.77 47.72 -25.93
CA LEU A 339 1.03 49.11 -25.68
C LEU A 339 2.14 49.11 -24.64
N ARG A 340 3.38 49.27 -25.12
CA ARG A 340 4.65 49.47 -24.38
C ARG A 340 4.70 48.86 -22.97
N LEU A 341 5.61 47.89 -22.79
CA LEU A 341 6.11 47.30 -21.53
C LEU A 341 6.62 48.29 -20.45
N THR A 342 6.19 49.55 -20.47
CA THR A 342 6.65 50.65 -19.60
C THR A 342 5.67 50.99 -18.48
N LYS A 343 4.50 50.33 -18.38
CA LYS A 343 3.56 50.52 -17.26
C LYS A 343 3.10 49.17 -16.74
N LEU A 344 3.49 48.85 -15.50
CA LEU A 344 2.76 47.89 -14.68
C LEU A 344 1.43 48.55 -14.29
N ASP A 345 0.33 47.82 -14.43
CA ASP A 345 -0.96 48.27 -13.89
C ASP A 345 -0.84 48.49 -12.37
N GLU A 346 -1.55 49.49 -11.83
CA GLU A 346 -1.47 49.88 -10.41
C GLU A 346 -1.83 48.75 -9.43
N GLN A 347 -2.48 47.69 -9.91
CA GLN A 347 -2.75 46.48 -9.14
C GLN A 347 -2.11 45.26 -9.83
N PRO A 348 -1.21 44.53 -9.16
CA PRO A 348 -0.65 43.31 -9.72
C PRO A 348 -1.76 42.28 -9.93
N VAL A 349 -1.90 41.76 -11.16
CA VAL A 349 -2.82 40.67 -11.45
C VAL A 349 -2.32 39.42 -10.73
N HIS A 350 -2.98 39.03 -9.62
CA HIS A 350 -2.66 37.83 -8.86
C HIS A 350 -3.11 36.55 -9.59
N ALA A 351 -2.50 36.27 -10.75
CA ALA A 351 -2.85 35.14 -11.60
C ALA A 351 -2.79 33.79 -10.86
N ALA A 352 -1.81 33.61 -9.98
CA ALA A 352 -1.68 32.41 -9.15
C ALA A 352 -2.87 32.25 -8.18
N SER A 353 -3.21 33.30 -7.42
CA SER A 353 -4.36 33.26 -6.49
C SER A 353 -5.67 33.02 -7.24
N ARG A 354 -5.84 33.63 -8.41
CA ARG A 354 -6.99 33.40 -9.28
C ARG A 354 -7.10 31.92 -9.66
N TYR A 355 -6.01 31.31 -10.13
CA TYR A 355 -6.00 29.90 -10.49
C TYR A 355 -6.43 29.00 -9.32
N VAL A 356 -5.91 29.26 -8.11
CA VAL A 356 -6.28 28.49 -6.92
C VAL A 356 -7.80 28.54 -6.65
N TYR A 357 -8.40 29.74 -6.68
CA TYR A 357 -9.83 29.86 -6.44
C TYR A 357 -10.69 29.29 -7.58
N ASP A 358 -10.27 29.46 -8.84
CA ASP A 358 -10.93 28.83 -9.98
C ASP A 358 -10.88 27.30 -9.85
N TRP A 359 -9.75 26.74 -9.40
CA TRP A 359 -9.59 25.31 -9.14
C TRP A 359 -10.51 24.82 -8.01
N LEU A 360 -10.69 25.60 -6.94
CA LEU A 360 -11.63 25.25 -5.86
C LEU A 360 -13.09 25.26 -6.33
N VAL A 361 -13.47 26.23 -7.16
CA VAL A 361 -14.79 26.27 -7.80
C VAL A 361 -14.98 25.06 -8.72
N ALA A 362 -13.96 24.74 -9.52
CA ALA A 362 -13.97 23.58 -10.41
C ALA A 362 -14.13 22.27 -9.61
N LEU A 363 -13.40 22.09 -8.51
CA LEU A 363 -13.49 20.91 -7.66
C LEU A 363 -14.88 20.79 -7.01
N TYR A 364 -15.46 21.90 -6.54
CA TYR A 364 -16.82 21.95 -6.01
C TYR A 364 -17.86 21.49 -7.05
N THR A 365 -17.80 22.07 -8.25
CA THR A 365 -18.72 21.70 -9.32
C THR A 365 -18.52 20.24 -9.72
N LEU A 366 -17.27 19.79 -9.87
CA LEU A 366 -16.94 18.41 -10.22
C LEU A 366 -17.49 17.40 -9.21
N ALA A 367 -17.39 17.70 -7.91
CA ALA A 367 -17.94 16.85 -6.86
C ALA A 367 -19.46 16.72 -6.94
N ASN A 368 -20.17 17.81 -7.28
CA ASN A 368 -21.61 17.79 -7.50
C ASN A 368 -21.99 17.03 -8.78
N GLU A 369 -21.23 17.20 -9.87
CA GLU A 369 -21.42 16.45 -11.11
C GLU A 369 -21.15 14.94 -10.94
N ASN A 370 -20.29 14.56 -9.99
CA ASN A 370 -20.02 13.16 -9.66
C ASN A 370 -21.17 12.53 -8.84
N ALA A 371 -22.08 13.31 -8.28
CA ALA A 371 -23.18 12.79 -7.48
C ALA A 371 -24.05 11.84 -8.31
N GLY A 372 -24.24 10.62 -7.80
CA GLY A 372 -25.02 9.58 -8.48
C GLY A 372 -24.27 8.78 -9.55
N TYR A 373 -23.03 9.14 -9.88
CA TYR A 373 -22.19 8.30 -10.76
C TYR A 373 -21.78 7.01 -10.02
N ARG A 374 -22.05 5.87 -10.64
CA ARG A 374 -21.56 4.55 -10.23
C ARG A 374 -20.82 3.93 -11.42
N HIS A 375 -19.58 3.54 -11.22
CA HIS A 375 -18.81 2.88 -12.28
C HIS A 375 -19.38 1.46 -12.53
N PRO A 376 -19.38 0.93 -13.77
CA PRO A 376 -19.91 -0.41 -14.03
C PRO A 376 -19.20 -1.54 -13.28
N GLN A 377 -17.95 -1.31 -12.87
CA GLN A 377 -17.14 -2.23 -12.05
C GLN A 377 -17.07 -1.79 -10.58
N ASP A 378 -17.95 -0.89 -10.15
CA ASP A 378 -18.02 -0.47 -8.74
C ASP A 378 -18.60 -1.60 -7.87
N VAL A 379 -18.28 -1.57 -6.58
CA VAL A 379 -18.77 -2.54 -5.61
C VAL A 379 -20.28 -2.37 -5.48
N THR A 380 -21.04 -3.44 -5.78
CA THR A 380 -22.50 -3.36 -5.70
C THR A 380 -22.96 -3.24 -4.24
N ASP A 381 -24.19 -2.77 -4.01
CA ASP A 381 -24.76 -2.72 -2.66
C ASP A 381 -24.83 -4.13 -2.03
N VAL A 382 -24.97 -5.17 -2.87
CA VAL A 382 -24.94 -6.58 -2.45
C VAL A 382 -23.53 -6.99 -2.02
N ASP A 383 -22.51 -6.68 -2.83
CA ASP A 383 -21.11 -6.98 -2.49
C ASP A 383 -20.68 -6.23 -1.23
N ARG A 384 -21.15 -4.99 -1.06
CA ARG A 384 -20.96 -4.20 0.16
C ARG A 384 -21.59 -4.88 1.37
N ALA A 385 -22.84 -5.33 1.28
CA ALA A 385 -23.50 -6.03 2.37
C ALA A 385 -22.79 -7.35 2.73
N GLN A 386 -22.35 -8.11 1.72
CA GLN A 386 -21.57 -9.34 1.92
C GLN A 386 -20.23 -9.05 2.60
N LEU A 387 -19.53 -8.00 2.17
CA LEU A 387 -18.25 -7.61 2.76
C LEU A 387 -18.41 -7.14 4.21
N ILE A 388 -19.45 -6.35 4.50
CA ILE A 388 -19.77 -5.94 5.87
C ILE A 388 -20.05 -7.16 6.75
N ALA A 389 -20.81 -8.13 6.24
CA ALA A 389 -21.10 -9.39 6.95
C ALA A 389 -19.84 -10.24 7.22
N LEU A 390 -18.82 -10.17 6.35
CA LEU A 390 -17.53 -10.84 6.57
C LEU A 390 -16.65 -10.15 7.63
N ILE A 391 -16.84 -8.83 7.82
CA ILE A 391 -16.03 -8.00 8.73
C ILE A 391 -16.68 -7.88 10.13
N ALA A 392 -17.99 -8.08 10.24
CA ALA A 392 -18.69 -8.29 11.52
C ALA A 392 -18.17 -9.54 12.26
#